data_AF-A0A5C5X3R6-F1
#
_entry.id   AF-A0A5C5X3R6-F1
#
_cell.length_a   1.000
_cell.length_b   1.000
_cell.length_c   1.000
_cell.angle_alpha   90.00
_cell.angle_beta   90.00
_cell.angle_gamma   90.00
#
_symmetry.space_group_name_H-M   'P 1'
#
loop_
_entity.id
_entity.type
_entity.pdbx_description
1 polymer ?
#
loop_
_entity_poly.entity_id
_entity_poly.type
_entity_poly.pdbx_seq_one_letter_code
_entity_poly.pdbx_strand_id
1 'polypeptide(L)'
;MVSPVEFMKQYRNLSVSYVQDTGTICREAKAKVEIRKYFMMDWDEGTEERTDYNHVTSGGRRNTWFQDNKKKIRNAAMGKGSPEDYQLALEWAVLSGKIPNPTPAKIHTYCDQRLGIDCSGFVTNYLIANGKKPDTPTVKRNTGAASYYSTAKAVNDPNSIRQAHLLVWMSGNSVKRSPGHVAVIQSYRNQCVAGGNMHVVESTGAGGANPKLLDSMYTVEEIIEKDGRVPVMILVVKRHGKSGSRVAVMNP
;
A
#
# COMPACT_ATOMS: atom_id res chain seq x y z
N MET A 1 -9.15 14.17 9.79
CA MET A 1 -8.96 12.99 8.92
C MET A 1 -7.67 13.22 8.15
N VAL A 2 -6.73 12.28 8.15
CA VAL A 2 -5.46 12.40 7.40
C VAL A 2 -5.76 12.16 5.92
N SER A 3 -5.28 13.02 5.03
CA SER A 3 -5.48 12.83 3.59
C SER A 3 -4.66 11.64 3.05
N PRO A 4 -5.07 11.01 1.93
CA PRO A 4 -4.29 9.91 1.33
C PRO A 4 -2.82 10.26 1.05
N VAL A 5 -2.53 11.47 0.56
CA VAL A 5 -1.16 11.94 0.30
C VAL A 5 -0.37 12.14 1.59
N GLU A 6 -0.96 12.76 2.61
CA GLU A 6 -0.29 12.91 3.91
C GLU A 6 0.00 11.55 4.55
N PHE A 7 -0.91 10.59 4.42
CA PHE A 7 -0.70 9.24 4.91
C PHE A 7 0.40 8.50 4.14
N MET A 8 0.40 8.60 2.81
CA MET A 8 1.48 8.06 1.96
C MET A 8 2.85 8.62 2.33
N LYS A 9 2.95 9.91 2.64
CA LYS A 9 4.21 10.54 3.07
C LYS A 9 4.81 9.91 4.32
N GLN A 10 4.00 9.28 5.18
CA GLN A 10 4.51 8.55 6.35
C GLN A 10 5.35 7.34 5.92
N TYR A 11 4.93 6.60 4.89
CA TYR A 11 5.73 5.50 4.31
C TYR A 11 6.98 5.98 3.56
N ARG A 12 7.03 7.25 3.15
CA ARG A 12 8.18 7.89 2.52
C ARG A 12 9.06 8.67 3.49
N ASN A 13 8.81 8.57 4.79
CA ASN A 13 9.60 9.27 5.80
C ASN A 13 9.69 8.41 7.06
N LEU A 14 10.01 7.13 6.88
CA LEU A 14 10.23 6.20 7.98
C LEU A 14 11.49 6.61 8.74
N SER A 15 11.42 6.58 10.07
CA SER A 15 12.57 6.85 10.93
C SER A 15 13.05 5.55 11.57
N VAL A 16 14.28 5.15 11.26
CA VAL A 16 14.87 3.89 11.75
C VAL A 16 16.05 4.20 12.65
N SER A 17 15.98 3.73 13.89
CA SER A 17 17.07 3.88 14.86
C SER A 17 18.22 2.91 14.53
N TYR A 18 19.46 3.39 14.58
CA TYR A 18 20.65 2.56 14.43
C TYR A 18 21.83 3.12 15.23
N VAL A 19 22.82 2.28 15.51
CA VAL A 19 24.09 2.71 16.13
C VAL A 19 25.08 3.02 15.02
N GLN A 20 25.58 4.25 15.01
CA GLN A 20 26.70 4.65 14.16
C GLN A 20 27.99 4.46 14.95
N ASP A 21 28.84 3.57 14.46
CA ASP A 21 30.20 3.36 14.96
C ASP A 21 31.20 4.03 14.01
N THR A 22 31.97 4.99 14.51
CA THR A 22 33.04 5.67 13.76
C THR A 22 34.42 5.07 14.04
N GLY A 23 34.51 3.95 14.76
CA GLY A 23 35.72 3.35 15.29
C GLY A 23 36.27 4.05 16.54
N THR A 24 35.80 5.27 16.83
CA THR A 24 36.21 6.08 17.99
C THR A 24 35.06 6.34 18.95
N ILE A 25 33.83 6.43 18.42
CA ILE A 25 32.61 6.73 19.19
C ILE A 25 31.47 5.90 18.61
N CYS A 26 30.70 5.28 19.51
CA CYS A 26 29.38 4.72 19.20
C CYS A 26 28.31 5.73 19.60
N ARG A 27 27.44 6.11 18.66
CA ARG A 27 26.31 7.00 18.95
C ARG A 27 25.02 6.49 18.32
N GLU A 28 23.90 6.76 18.97
CA GLU A 28 22.59 6.56 18.37
C GLU A 28 22.35 7.57 17.26
N ALA A 29 21.79 7.09 16.16
CA ALA A 29 21.44 7.88 14.98
C ALA A 29 20.10 7.40 14.39
N LYS A 30 19.53 8.22 13.51
CA LYS A 30 18.28 7.90 12.80
C LYS A 30 18.48 8.00 11.30
N ALA A 31 18.12 6.93 10.59
CA ALA A 31 18.04 6.93 9.14
C ALA A 31 16.62 7.29 8.68
N LYS A 32 16.52 8.08 7.61
CA LYS A 32 15.27 8.30 6.88
C LYS A 32 15.19 7.29 5.73
N VAL A 33 14.09 6.55 5.65
CA VAL A 33 13.89 5.46 4.68
C VAL A 33 12.51 5.60 4.02
N GLU A 34 12.40 5.15 2.78
CA GLU A 34 11.16 5.23 2.00
C GLU A 34 10.74 3.85 1.48
N ILE A 35 9.45 3.51 1.55
CA ILE A 35 8.91 2.35 0.84
C ILE A 35 8.73 2.68 -0.65
N ARG A 36 9.53 2.04 -1.52
CA ARG A 36 9.50 2.26 -2.97
C ARG A 36 9.05 1.03 -3.78
N LYS A 37 9.11 -0.17 -3.19
CA LYS A 37 8.77 -1.46 -3.82
C LYS A 37 7.28 -1.76 -3.68
N TYR A 38 6.67 -2.28 -4.76
CA TYR A 38 5.37 -2.93 -4.70
C TYR A 38 5.57 -4.35 -4.19
N PHE A 39 4.76 -4.78 -3.22
CA PHE A 39 4.78 -6.17 -2.75
C PHE A 39 3.50 -6.86 -3.18
N MET A 40 3.59 -7.84 -4.08
CA MET A 40 2.46 -8.71 -4.39
C MET A 40 2.55 -9.93 -3.49
N MET A 41 1.51 -10.24 -2.70
CA MET A 41 1.56 -11.46 -1.89
C MET A 41 1.48 -12.71 -2.78
N ASP A 42 2.64 -13.27 -3.10
CA ASP A 42 2.80 -14.61 -3.66
C ASP A 42 3.58 -15.47 -2.66
N TRP A 43 2.92 -16.50 -2.15
CA TRP A 43 3.45 -17.35 -1.07
C TRP A 43 3.90 -18.72 -1.55
N ASP A 44 3.89 -18.93 -2.86
CA ASP A 44 4.36 -20.17 -3.44
C ASP A 44 5.85 -20.39 -3.10
N GLU A 45 6.26 -21.66 -3.02
CA GLU A 45 7.64 -21.99 -2.69
C GLU A 45 8.58 -21.57 -3.82
N GLY A 46 9.70 -20.94 -3.48
CA GLY A 46 10.68 -20.44 -4.45
C GLY A 46 10.44 -19.02 -4.96
N THR A 47 9.37 -18.33 -4.54
CA THR A 47 9.15 -16.93 -4.89
C THR A 47 10.08 -15.97 -4.14
N GLU A 48 10.31 -14.78 -4.73
CA GLU A 48 11.08 -13.72 -4.09
C GLU A 48 10.39 -13.26 -2.80
N GLU A 49 9.07 -13.17 -2.82
CA GLU A 49 8.25 -12.69 -1.71
C GLU A 49 8.27 -13.64 -0.51
N ARG A 50 8.24 -14.96 -0.76
CA ARG A 50 8.45 -15.95 0.29
C ARG A 50 9.86 -15.84 0.89
N THR A 51 10.87 -15.64 0.04
CA THR A 51 12.27 -15.49 0.46
C THR A 51 12.46 -14.23 1.31
N ASP A 52 11.93 -13.09 0.87
CA ASP A 52 11.96 -11.82 1.57
C ASP A 52 11.24 -11.92 2.93
N TYR A 53 10.06 -12.52 2.97
CA TYR A 53 9.32 -12.72 4.21
C TYR A 53 10.13 -13.54 5.23
N ASN A 54 10.70 -14.67 4.79
CA ASN A 54 11.52 -15.50 5.66
C ASN A 54 12.76 -14.74 6.14
N HIS A 55 13.40 -13.97 5.26
CA HIS A 55 14.57 -13.18 5.61
C HIS A 55 14.24 -12.11 6.68
N VAL A 56 13.19 -11.32 6.47
CA VAL A 56 12.75 -10.27 7.41
C VAL A 56 12.36 -10.88 8.75
N THR A 57 11.62 -11.98 8.76
CA THR A 57 11.01 -12.55 9.98
C THR A 57 11.87 -13.59 10.71
N SER A 58 13.08 -13.89 10.20
CA SER A 58 14.01 -14.84 10.83
C SER A 58 14.83 -14.24 11.98
N GLY A 59 15.45 -15.11 12.79
CA GLY A 59 16.54 -14.78 13.71
C GLY A 59 16.15 -14.41 15.15
N GLY A 60 14.86 -14.38 15.50
CA GLY A 60 14.40 -13.76 16.75
C GLY A 60 13.82 -14.69 17.82
N ARG A 61 13.91 -16.01 17.70
CA ARG A 61 13.16 -16.96 18.59
C ARG A 61 13.44 -16.78 20.09
N ARG A 62 14.64 -16.35 20.47
CA ARG A 62 15.05 -16.10 21.86
C ARG A 62 15.26 -14.62 22.19
N ASN A 63 15.02 -13.71 21.24
CA ASN A 63 15.20 -12.27 21.43
C ASN A 63 13.87 -11.65 21.88
N THR A 64 13.82 -11.10 23.09
CA THR A 64 12.60 -10.52 23.70
C THR A 64 12.04 -9.38 22.85
N TRP A 65 12.89 -8.44 22.43
CA TRP A 65 12.47 -7.31 21.58
C TRP A 65 11.80 -7.79 20.30
N PHE A 66 12.33 -8.82 19.65
CA PHE A 66 11.70 -9.40 18.47
C PHE A 66 10.37 -10.06 18.81
N GLN A 67 10.26 -10.82 19.91
CA GLN A 67 8.99 -11.46 20.28
C GLN A 67 7.89 -10.42 20.53
N ASP A 68 8.22 -9.31 21.20
CA ASP A 68 7.29 -8.21 21.48
C ASP A 68 6.80 -7.53 20.20
N ASN A 69 7.65 -7.46 19.18
CA ASN A 69 7.35 -6.79 17.91
C ASN A 69 7.01 -7.73 16.74
N LYS A 70 7.00 -9.04 16.99
CA LYS A 70 6.93 -10.10 15.96
C LYS A 70 5.77 -9.95 15.00
N LYS A 71 4.59 -9.59 15.52
CA LYS A 71 3.38 -9.39 14.70
C LYS A 71 3.52 -8.21 13.76
N LYS A 72 4.07 -7.09 14.24
CA LYS A 72 4.30 -5.87 13.44
C LYS A 72 5.32 -6.14 12.34
N ILE A 73 6.45 -6.78 12.68
CA ILE A 73 7.48 -7.18 11.72
C ILE A 73 6.91 -8.10 10.63
N ARG A 74 6.08 -9.07 11.01
CA ARG A 74 5.38 -9.94 10.04
C ARG A 74 4.43 -9.17 9.13
N ASN A 75 3.67 -8.21 9.65
CA ASN A 75 2.79 -7.39 8.80
C ASN A 75 3.58 -6.62 7.75
N ALA A 76 4.69 -5.98 8.14
CA ALA A 76 5.58 -5.28 7.20
C ALA A 76 6.13 -6.24 6.13
N ALA A 77 6.59 -7.43 6.55
CA ALA A 77 7.09 -8.47 5.65
C ALA A 77 6.04 -9.03 4.67
N MET A 78 4.75 -8.90 4.98
CA MET A 78 3.65 -9.31 4.08
C MET A 78 3.15 -8.16 3.18
N GLY A 79 3.78 -6.99 3.23
CA GLY A 79 3.29 -5.80 2.54
C GLY A 79 2.01 -5.21 3.15
N LYS A 80 1.68 -5.57 4.40
CA LYS A 80 0.46 -5.16 5.12
C LYS A 80 0.74 -4.27 6.33
N GLY A 81 1.98 -3.85 6.51
CA GLY A 81 2.42 -3.08 7.67
C GLY A 81 1.88 -1.64 7.69
N SER A 82 1.64 -1.13 8.89
CA SER A 82 1.59 0.32 9.13
C SER A 82 2.99 0.96 8.94
N PRO A 83 3.14 2.29 8.81
CA PRO A 83 4.46 2.91 8.78
C PRO A 83 5.35 2.49 9.97
N GLU A 84 4.77 2.40 11.18
CA GLU A 84 5.47 1.94 12.39
C GLU A 84 5.95 0.48 12.26
N ASP A 85 5.15 -0.40 11.65
CA ASP A 85 5.52 -1.80 11.43
C ASP A 85 6.78 -1.91 10.55
N TYR A 86 6.90 -1.06 9.52
CA TYR A 86 8.09 -1.01 8.67
C TYR A 86 9.31 -0.46 9.40
N GLN A 87 9.14 0.57 10.25
CA GLN A 87 10.24 1.06 11.10
C GLN A 87 10.78 -0.06 11.99
N LEU A 88 9.90 -0.81 12.66
CA LEU A 88 10.29 -1.93 13.51
C LEU A 88 10.91 -3.08 12.72
N ALA A 89 10.44 -3.36 11.50
CA ALA A 89 11.07 -4.37 10.65
C ALA A 89 12.50 -3.98 10.23
N LEU A 90 12.75 -2.70 9.97
CA LEU A 90 14.07 -2.17 9.64
C LEU A 90 14.99 -2.09 10.86
N GLU A 91 14.46 -1.67 12.02
CA GLU A 91 15.18 -1.73 13.30
C GLU A 91 15.57 -3.16 13.64
N TRP A 92 14.68 -4.13 13.40
CA TRP A 92 15.03 -5.54 13.56
C TRP A 92 16.19 -5.96 12.66
N ALA A 93 16.20 -5.53 11.40
CA ALA A 93 17.27 -5.87 10.47
C ALA A 93 18.63 -5.30 10.91
N VAL A 94 18.63 -4.12 11.53
CA VAL A 94 19.81 -3.53 12.18
C VAL A 94 20.22 -4.35 13.40
N LEU A 95 19.31 -4.56 14.36
CA LEU A 95 19.58 -5.24 15.63
C LEU A 95 20.01 -6.71 15.44
N SER A 96 19.46 -7.39 14.44
CA SER A 96 19.77 -8.79 14.16
C SER A 96 21.00 -8.97 13.26
N GLY A 97 21.72 -7.88 12.94
CA GLY A 97 22.94 -7.94 12.11
C GLY A 97 22.71 -8.28 10.64
N LYS A 98 21.47 -8.21 10.13
CA LYS A 98 21.19 -8.42 8.69
C LYS A 98 21.74 -7.29 7.83
N ILE A 99 21.96 -6.12 8.44
CA ILE A 99 22.60 -4.96 7.82
C ILE A 99 23.96 -4.75 8.51
N PRO A 100 25.05 -5.34 7.99
CA PRO A 100 26.36 -5.18 8.59
C PRO A 100 26.88 -3.74 8.43
N ASN A 101 27.37 -3.16 9.53
CA ASN A 101 27.84 -1.77 9.62
C ASN A 101 26.80 -0.79 9.06
N PRO A 102 25.65 -0.63 9.76
CA PRO A 102 24.49 0.07 9.25
C PRO A 102 24.79 1.55 8.96
N THR A 103 24.36 1.99 7.79
CA THR A 103 24.35 3.40 7.37
C THR A 103 22.99 3.72 6.76
N PRO A 104 22.58 5.00 6.65
CA PRO A 104 21.30 5.34 6.05
C PRO A 104 21.13 4.75 4.64
N ALA A 105 22.20 4.76 3.84
CA ALA A 105 22.21 4.16 2.51
C ALA A 105 21.97 2.64 2.54
N LYS A 106 22.67 1.89 3.42
CA LYS A 106 22.51 0.43 3.52
C LYS A 106 21.15 0.02 4.07
N ILE A 107 20.60 0.78 5.02
CA ILE A 107 19.25 0.55 5.54
C ILE A 107 18.23 0.76 4.42
N HIS A 108 18.39 1.83 3.63
CA HIS A 108 17.53 2.09 2.48
C HIS A 108 17.67 1.00 1.40
N THR A 109 18.88 0.52 1.10
CA THR A 109 19.11 -0.62 0.20
C THR A 109 18.42 -1.89 0.70
N TYR A 110 18.52 -2.21 2.00
CA TYR A 110 17.82 -3.36 2.57
C TYR A 110 16.30 -3.20 2.44
N CYS A 111 15.78 -2.00 2.66
CA CYS A 111 14.37 -1.69 2.46
C CYS A 111 13.94 -1.96 1.01
N ASP A 112 14.65 -1.39 0.04
CA ASP A 112 14.35 -1.57 -1.40
C ASP A 112 14.42 -3.05 -1.82
N GLN A 113 15.31 -3.84 -1.21
CA GLN A 113 15.44 -5.27 -1.52
C GLN A 113 14.34 -6.12 -0.89
N ARG A 114 13.98 -5.86 0.38
CA ARG A 114 13.22 -6.82 1.20
C ARG A 114 11.82 -6.39 1.59
N LEU A 115 11.49 -5.10 1.45
CA LEU A 115 10.25 -4.54 1.94
C LEU A 115 9.54 -3.78 0.83
N GLY A 116 8.29 -4.15 0.59
CA GLY A 116 7.37 -3.38 -0.23
C GLY A 116 6.02 -3.30 0.46
N ILE A 117 5.09 -2.55 -0.14
CA ILE A 117 3.72 -2.46 0.34
C ILE A 117 2.74 -2.93 -0.73
N ASP A 118 1.78 -3.74 -0.32
CA ASP A 118 0.70 -4.22 -1.18
C ASP A 118 -0.40 -3.14 -1.33
N CYS A 119 -1.11 -3.16 -2.45
CA CYS A 119 -2.22 -2.23 -2.72
C CYS A 119 -3.26 -2.21 -1.59
N SER A 120 -3.72 -3.39 -1.18
CA SER A 120 -4.70 -3.52 -0.11
C SER A 120 -4.09 -3.31 1.27
N GLY A 121 -2.79 -3.59 1.44
CA GLY A 121 -2.05 -3.24 2.66
C GLY A 121 -2.04 -1.74 2.92
N PHE A 122 -1.74 -0.94 1.89
CA PHE A 122 -1.81 0.52 1.97
C PHE A 122 -3.22 1.00 2.32
N VAL A 123 -4.24 0.53 1.59
CA VAL A 123 -5.64 0.94 1.80
C VAL A 123 -6.13 0.56 3.21
N THR A 124 -5.87 -0.65 3.69
CA THR A 124 -6.24 -1.08 5.05
C THR A 124 -5.67 -0.13 6.10
N ASN A 125 -4.37 0.18 6.01
CA ASN A 125 -3.71 1.03 7.01
C ASN A 125 -4.16 2.49 6.91
N TYR A 126 -4.48 3.00 5.72
CA TYR A 126 -5.08 4.32 5.54
C TYR A 126 -6.45 4.43 6.23
N LEU A 127 -7.29 3.40 6.08
CA LEU A 127 -8.60 3.35 6.73
C LEU A 127 -8.48 3.27 8.26
N ILE A 128 -7.52 2.48 8.76
CA ILE A 128 -7.24 2.39 10.21
C ILE A 128 -6.76 3.73 10.77
N ALA A 129 -5.83 4.41 10.07
CA ALA A 129 -5.35 5.73 10.47
C ALA A 129 -6.45 6.79 10.53
N ASN A 130 -7.56 6.57 9.81
CA ASN A 130 -8.75 7.41 9.81
C ASN A 130 -9.90 6.86 10.68
N GLY A 131 -9.58 6.01 11.66
CA GLY A 131 -10.50 5.59 12.72
C GLY A 131 -11.36 4.38 12.40
N LYS A 132 -11.17 3.71 11.26
CA LYS A 132 -11.83 2.42 11.01
C LYS A 132 -11.18 1.32 11.87
N LYS A 133 -12.01 0.50 12.51
CA LYS A 133 -11.51 -0.58 13.38
C LYS A 133 -10.90 -1.72 12.54
N PRO A 134 -9.69 -2.19 12.87
CA PRO A 134 -9.10 -3.35 12.22
C PRO A 134 -9.93 -4.61 12.48
N ASP A 135 -9.83 -5.58 11.58
CA ASP A 135 -10.44 -6.91 11.66
C ASP A 135 -11.98 -6.89 11.81
N THR A 136 -12.60 -5.85 11.24
CA THR A 136 -14.06 -5.75 11.06
C THR A 136 -14.47 -6.28 9.68
N PRO A 137 -15.77 -6.58 9.44
CA PRO A 137 -16.24 -6.97 8.09
C PRO A 137 -15.84 -5.99 6.98
N THR A 138 -15.63 -4.72 7.33
CA THR A 138 -15.29 -3.63 6.41
C THR A 138 -13.79 -3.34 6.29
N VAL A 139 -12.97 -3.79 7.25
CA VAL A 139 -11.51 -3.59 7.27
C VAL A 139 -10.87 -4.86 7.78
N LYS A 140 -10.61 -5.80 6.88
CA LYS A 140 -9.90 -7.03 7.20
C LYS A 140 -8.43 -6.88 6.84
N ARG A 141 -7.54 -7.16 7.79
CA ARG A 141 -6.12 -7.35 7.47
C ARG A 141 -5.99 -8.64 6.67
N ASN A 142 -4.99 -8.73 5.79
CA ASN A 142 -4.70 -9.90 4.95
C ASN A 142 -5.78 -10.30 3.93
N THR A 143 -6.65 -9.38 3.51
CA THR A 143 -7.53 -9.62 2.35
C THR A 143 -6.92 -9.05 1.07
N GLY A 144 -7.42 -9.54 -0.06
CA GLY A 144 -7.14 -8.97 -1.38
C GLY A 144 -8.05 -7.79 -1.71
N ALA A 145 -7.69 -7.05 -2.76
CA ALA A 145 -8.42 -5.88 -3.23
C ALA A 145 -9.93 -6.10 -3.46
N ALA A 146 -10.33 -7.30 -3.91
CA ALA A 146 -11.74 -7.61 -4.16
C ALA A 146 -12.62 -7.55 -2.89
N SER A 147 -12.03 -7.63 -1.69
CA SER A 147 -12.78 -7.52 -0.43
C SER A 147 -13.37 -6.13 -0.18
N TYR A 148 -12.87 -5.10 -0.88
CA TYR A 148 -13.40 -3.73 -0.80
C TYR A 148 -14.60 -3.49 -1.72
N TYR A 149 -14.94 -4.44 -2.59
CA TYR A 149 -16.09 -4.34 -3.47
C TYR A 149 -17.38 -4.70 -2.73
N SER A 150 -18.37 -3.80 -2.79
CA SER A 150 -19.74 -4.08 -2.35
C SER A 150 -20.71 -3.21 -3.14
N THR A 151 -21.72 -3.82 -3.76
CA THR A 151 -22.76 -3.09 -4.50
C THR A 151 -23.54 -2.13 -3.58
N ALA A 152 -23.71 -2.48 -2.31
CA ALA A 152 -24.37 -1.65 -1.31
C ALA A 152 -23.55 -0.40 -0.92
N LYS A 153 -22.24 -0.41 -1.15
CA LYS A 153 -21.34 0.72 -0.89
C LYS A 153 -20.93 1.48 -2.15
N ALA A 154 -21.45 1.08 -3.30
CA ALA A 154 -21.07 1.65 -4.58
C ALA A 154 -21.57 3.09 -4.71
N VAL A 155 -20.68 3.98 -5.14
CA VAL A 155 -20.99 5.36 -5.48
C VAL A 155 -21.36 5.39 -6.96
N ASN A 156 -22.65 5.52 -7.25
CA ASN A 156 -23.19 5.42 -8.62
C ASN A 156 -23.49 6.77 -9.28
N ASP A 157 -23.15 7.87 -8.61
CA ASP A 157 -23.27 9.23 -9.14
C ASP A 157 -21.86 9.86 -9.19
N PRO A 158 -21.37 10.28 -10.37
CA PRO A 158 -20.07 10.93 -10.51
C PRO A 158 -19.92 12.18 -9.64
N ASN A 159 -21.00 12.94 -9.45
CA ASN A 159 -20.98 14.17 -8.64
C ASN A 159 -20.82 13.87 -7.14
N SER A 160 -21.09 12.63 -6.74
CA SER A 160 -20.96 12.16 -5.36
C SER A 160 -19.58 11.59 -5.05
N ILE A 161 -18.64 11.55 -6.01
CA ILE A 161 -17.26 11.08 -5.79
C ILE A 161 -16.48 12.09 -4.94
N ARG A 162 -15.78 11.60 -3.90
CA ARG A 162 -15.08 12.44 -2.91
C ARG A 162 -13.70 11.89 -2.60
N GLN A 163 -12.87 12.71 -1.95
CA GLN A 163 -11.66 12.24 -1.28
C GLN A 163 -11.99 11.08 -0.33
N ALA A 164 -11.05 10.15 -0.17
CA ALA A 164 -11.13 8.93 0.63
C ALA A 164 -12.04 7.81 0.08
N HIS A 165 -12.82 8.04 -0.98
CA HIS A 165 -13.44 6.94 -1.71
C HIS A 165 -12.38 5.99 -2.28
N LEU A 166 -12.75 4.72 -2.43
CA LEU A 166 -11.87 3.68 -2.92
C LEU A 166 -12.16 3.41 -4.39
N LEU A 167 -11.10 3.18 -5.17
CA LEU A 167 -11.20 2.61 -6.50
C LEU A 167 -10.93 1.12 -6.43
N VAL A 168 -11.88 0.29 -6.86
CA VAL A 168 -11.70 -1.17 -6.92
C VAL A 168 -11.72 -1.61 -8.37
N TRP A 169 -10.71 -2.39 -8.78
CA TRP A 169 -10.55 -2.79 -10.18
C TRP A 169 -11.61 -3.82 -10.61
N MET A 170 -12.10 -3.62 -11.84
CA MET A 170 -13.12 -4.44 -12.48
C MET A 170 -12.55 -5.17 -13.70
N SER A 171 -13.13 -6.32 -14.02
CA SER A 171 -12.94 -7.10 -15.24
C SER A 171 -14.30 -7.22 -15.93
N GLY A 172 -14.53 -6.45 -16.99
CA GLY A 172 -15.86 -6.23 -17.53
C GLY A 172 -16.76 -5.59 -16.46
N ASN A 173 -17.86 -6.27 -16.11
CA ASN A 173 -18.83 -5.82 -15.11
C ASN A 173 -18.67 -6.49 -13.74
N SER A 174 -17.62 -7.31 -13.57
CA SER A 174 -17.35 -8.07 -12.34
C SER A 174 -16.08 -7.57 -11.65
N VAL A 175 -16.01 -7.66 -10.33
CA VAL A 175 -14.80 -7.32 -9.58
C VAL A 175 -13.62 -8.21 -10.00
N LYS A 176 -12.45 -7.62 -10.24
CA LYS A 176 -11.23 -8.37 -10.56
C LYS A 176 -10.64 -8.97 -9.29
N ARG A 177 -10.42 -10.30 -9.27
CA ARG A 177 -9.97 -11.04 -8.07
C ARG A 177 -8.51 -11.49 -8.09
N SER A 178 -7.97 -11.86 -9.27
CA SER A 178 -6.64 -12.50 -9.37
C SER A 178 -5.82 -11.98 -10.56
N PRO A 179 -4.85 -11.06 -10.34
CA PRO A 179 -4.76 -10.16 -9.19
C PRO A 179 -5.78 -9.03 -9.31
N GLY A 180 -6.51 -8.77 -8.22
CA GLY A 180 -7.29 -7.54 -8.05
C GLY A 180 -6.40 -6.33 -7.75
N HIS A 181 -6.99 -5.13 -7.71
CA HIS A 181 -6.27 -3.91 -7.31
C HIS A 181 -7.21 -2.92 -6.62
N VAL A 182 -6.68 -2.14 -5.68
CA VAL A 182 -7.44 -1.13 -4.94
C VAL A 182 -6.58 0.11 -4.68
N ALA A 183 -7.19 1.29 -4.74
CA ALA A 183 -6.53 2.57 -4.53
C ALA A 183 -7.44 3.55 -3.78
N VAL A 184 -6.88 4.67 -3.30
CA VAL A 184 -7.64 5.72 -2.58
C VAL A 184 -7.65 7.02 -3.38
N ILE A 185 -8.81 7.64 -3.51
CA ILE A 185 -8.95 8.95 -4.14
C ILE A 185 -8.43 10.02 -3.18
N GLN A 186 -7.38 10.74 -3.57
CA GLN A 186 -6.90 11.95 -2.87
C GLN A 186 -7.82 13.12 -3.15
N SER A 187 -8.11 13.36 -4.43
CA SER A 187 -9.01 14.44 -4.82
C SER A 187 -9.67 14.08 -6.14
N TYR A 188 -10.88 14.58 -6.31
CA TYR A 188 -11.63 14.43 -7.54
C TYR A 188 -12.09 15.81 -7.95
N ARG A 189 -11.67 16.26 -9.12
CA ARG A 189 -12.27 17.43 -9.76
C ARG A 189 -13.30 16.89 -10.72
N ASN A 190 -14.56 17.07 -10.34
CA ASN A 190 -15.68 16.81 -11.21
C ASN A 190 -15.62 17.81 -12.37
N GLN A 191 -14.99 17.40 -13.45
CA GLN A 191 -15.12 18.03 -14.74
C GLN A 191 -16.14 17.14 -15.44
N CYS A 192 -17.38 17.59 -15.54
CA CYS A 192 -18.56 16.78 -15.84
C CYS A 192 -18.58 16.13 -17.25
N VAL A 193 -17.55 15.37 -17.66
CA VAL A 193 -17.44 14.55 -18.90
C VAL A 193 -16.19 13.65 -18.88
N ALA A 194 -16.13 12.69 -19.80
CA ALA A 194 -14.86 12.09 -20.26
C ALA A 194 -13.80 13.19 -20.51
N GLY A 195 -12.60 13.01 -19.96
CA GLY A 195 -11.54 14.02 -19.88
C GLY A 195 -11.33 14.58 -18.46
N GLY A 196 -12.23 14.30 -17.51
CA GLY A 196 -12.05 14.67 -16.11
C GLY A 196 -10.85 13.98 -15.44
N ASN A 197 -10.33 14.58 -14.37
CA ASN A 197 -9.12 14.10 -13.71
C ASN A 197 -9.34 13.77 -12.24
N MET A 198 -8.72 12.67 -11.81
CA MET A 198 -8.79 12.14 -10.45
C MET A 198 -7.37 11.97 -9.92
N HIS A 199 -7.08 12.56 -8.77
CA HIS A 199 -5.81 12.36 -8.08
C HIS A 199 -5.95 11.16 -7.16
N VAL A 200 -5.13 10.14 -7.41
CA VAL A 200 -5.24 8.82 -6.76
C VAL A 200 -3.92 8.48 -6.11
N VAL A 201 -3.99 7.94 -4.89
CA VAL A 201 -2.85 7.38 -4.18
C VAL A 201 -2.97 5.86 -4.16
N GLU A 202 -1.91 5.18 -4.58
CA GLU A 202 -1.87 3.72 -4.64
C GLU A 202 -0.46 3.16 -4.41
N SER A 203 -0.42 1.91 -3.94
CA SER A 203 0.73 1.04 -4.16
C SER A 203 0.42 0.11 -5.33
N THR A 204 1.25 0.09 -6.37
CA THR A 204 0.89 -0.52 -7.66
C THR A 204 2.06 -1.25 -8.31
N GLY A 205 1.79 -2.43 -8.89
CA GLY A 205 2.74 -3.16 -9.73
C GLY A 205 2.81 -2.67 -11.19
N ALA A 206 2.14 -1.54 -11.53
CA ALA A 206 2.14 -1.02 -12.90
C ALA A 206 3.56 -0.68 -13.37
N GLY A 207 3.92 -1.08 -14.60
CA GLY A 207 5.26 -0.88 -15.15
C GLY A 207 5.71 0.58 -15.15
N GLY A 208 4.82 1.50 -15.54
CA GLY A 208 5.09 2.94 -15.61
C GLY A 208 5.09 3.69 -14.27
N ALA A 209 4.80 3.03 -13.14
CA ALA A 209 4.81 3.66 -11.82
C ALA A 209 6.22 3.64 -11.21
N ASN A 210 6.77 4.79 -10.85
CA ASN A 210 8.03 4.91 -10.11
C ASN A 210 8.02 6.18 -9.23
N PRO A 211 8.10 6.07 -7.89
CA PRO A 211 8.15 4.84 -7.08
C PRO A 211 6.83 4.05 -7.16
N LYS A 212 6.80 2.82 -6.62
CA LYS A 212 5.61 1.97 -6.69
C LYS A 212 4.51 2.32 -5.69
N LEU A 213 4.84 3.04 -4.61
CA LEU A 213 3.88 3.73 -3.76
C LEU A 213 3.86 5.21 -4.16
N LEU A 214 2.79 5.66 -4.80
CA LEU A 214 2.72 6.99 -5.39
C LEU A 214 1.32 7.59 -5.42
N ASP A 215 1.31 8.90 -5.59
CA ASP A 215 0.14 9.65 -6.02
C ASP A 215 0.26 9.96 -7.52
N SER A 216 -0.84 9.85 -8.26
CA SER A 216 -0.86 10.02 -9.70
C SER A 216 -2.20 10.56 -10.19
N MET A 217 -2.18 11.28 -11.32
CA MET A 217 -3.38 11.76 -11.96
C MET A 217 -3.92 10.71 -12.93
N TYR A 218 -5.17 10.32 -12.74
CA TYR A 218 -5.93 9.49 -13.66
C TYR A 218 -6.83 10.37 -14.50
N THR A 219 -6.96 10.03 -15.77
CA THR A 219 -7.96 10.64 -16.66
C THR A 219 -9.14 9.69 -16.77
N VAL A 220 -10.35 10.17 -16.54
CA VAL A 220 -11.59 9.43 -16.78
C VAL A 220 -11.87 9.47 -18.29
N GLU A 221 -11.76 8.33 -18.96
CA GLU A 221 -11.97 8.20 -20.41
C GLU A 221 -13.44 7.93 -20.75
N GLU A 222 -14.16 7.23 -19.88
CA GLU A 222 -15.56 6.85 -20.07
C GLU A 222 -16.23 6.63 -18.69
N ILE A 223 -17.53 6.89 -18.62
CA ILE A 223 -18.38 6.54 -17.48
C ILE A 223 -19.46 5.59 -17.99
N ILE A 224 -19.49 4.38 -17.44
CA ILE A 224 -20.51 3.38 -17.72
C ILE A 224 -21.47 3.39 -16.53
N GLU A 225 -22.69 3.84 -16.79
CA GLU A 225 -23.72 3.98 -15.77
C GLU A 225 -24.14 2.61 -15.21
N LYS A 226 -24.65 2.65 -13.98
CA LYS A 226 -25.27 1.47 -13.38
C LYS A 226 -26.56 1.16 -14.14
N ASP A 227 -26.71 -0.08 -14.58
CA ASP A 227 -27.92 -0.59 -15.22
C ASP A 227 -28.20 -2.05 -14.78
N GLY A 228 -29.17 -2.72 -15.41
CA GLY A 228 -29.50 -4.11 -15.07
C GLY A 228 -28.36 -5.12 -15.26
N ARG A 229 -27.42 -4.86 -16.17
CA ARG A 229 -26.25 -5.72 -16.48
C ARG A 229 -24.94 -5.18 -15.91
N VAL A 230 -24.92 -3.93 -15.46
CA VAL A 230 -23.80 -3.22 -14.86
C VAL A 230 -24.17 -2.91 -13.40
N PRO A 231 -23.76 -3.75 -12.44
CA PRO A 231 -24.30 -3.71 -11.06
C PRO A 231 -23.93 -2.43 -10.28
N VAL A 232 -22.90 -1.71 -10.74
CA VAL A 232 -22.37 -0.47 -10.16
C VAL A 232 -21.83 0.42 -11.29
N MET A 233 -21.80 1.73 -11.10
CA MET A 233 -21.11 2.63 -12.04
C MET A 233 -19.63 2.22 -12.19
N ILE A 234 -19.15 2.18 -13.43
CA ILE A 234 -17.75 1.86 -13.77
C ILE A 234 -17.13 3.05 -14.48
N LEU A 235 -15.99 3.49 -13.99
CA LEU A 235 -15.13 4.46 -14.67
C LEU A 235 -14.10 3.69 -15.49
N VAL A 236 -13.97 4.02 -16.77
CA VAL A 236 -12.82 3.63 -17.58
C VAL A 236 -11.80 4.75 -17.45
N VAL A 237 -10.59 4.41 -17.02
CA VAL A 237 -9.54 5.39 -16.71
C VAL A 237 -8.23 5.08 -17.42
N LYS A 238 -7.55 6.16 -17.81
CA LYS A 238 -6.13 6.15 -18.17
C LYS A 238 -5.28 6.38 -16.94
N ARG A 239 -4.31 5.50 -16.72
CA ARG A 239 -3.31 5.63 -15.65
C ARG A 239 -1.95 5.14 -16.11
N HIS A 240 -0.87 5.78 -15.64
CA HIS A 240 0.51 5.35 -15.93
C HIS A 240 0.77 5.11 -17.43
N GLY A 241 0.20 5.98 -18.29
CA GLY A 241 0.28 5.85 -19.76
C GLY A 241 -0.61 4.78 -20.39
N LYS A 242 -1.35 3.99 -19.61
CA LYS A 242 -2.22 2.89 -20.08
C LYS A 242 -3.70 3.24 -19.95
N SER A 243 -4.40 3.24 -21.08
CA SER A 243 -5.85 3.44 -21.20
C SER A 243 -6.65 2.17 -20.85
N GLY A 244 -7.95 2.33 -20.60
CA GLY A 244 -8.90 1.23 -20.52
C GLY A 244 -8.99 0.52 -19.16
N SER A 245 -8.38 1.06 -18.09
CA SER A 245 -8.53 0.44 -16.76
C SER A 245 -9.94 0.66 -16.24
N ARG A 246 -10.68 -0.41 -15.93
CA ARG A 246 -12.05 -0.31 -15.39
C ARG A 246 -12.00 -0.31 -13.87
N VAL A 247 -12.63 0.68 -13.23
CA VAL A 247 -12.70 0.81 -11.77
C VAL A 247 -14.12 1.14 -11.32
N ALA A 248 -14.54 0.56 -10.20
CA ALA A 248 -15.76 0.95 -9.51
C ALA A 248 -15.40 1.78 -8.27
N VAL A 249 -16.24 2.78 -7.95
CA VAL A 249 -16.02 3.67 -6.81
C VAL A 249 -16.80 3.16 -5.60
N MET A 250 -16.12 3.00 -4.47
CA MET A 250 -16.70 2.48 -3.22
C MET A 250 -16.58 3.50 -2.10
N ASN A 251 -17.63 3.62 -1.29
CA ASN A 251 -17.59 4.30 -0.01
C ASN A 251 -16.95 3.37 1.05
N PRO A 252 -15.84 3.75 1.71
CA PRO A 252 -15.10 2.89 2.65
C PRO A 252 -15.88 2.47 3.91
#